data_AF-A0A359MSJ8-F1
#
_entry.id   AF-A0A359MSJ8-F1
#
_cell.length_a   1.000
_cell.length_b   1.000
_cell.length_c   1.000
_cell.angle_alpha   90.00
_cell.angle_beta   90.00
_cell.angle_gamma   90.00
#
_symmetry.space_group_name_H-M   'P 1'
#
loop_
_entity.id
_entity.type
_entity.pdbx_description
1 polymer ?
#
loop_
_entity_poly.entity_id
_entity_poly.type
_entity_poly.pdbx_seq_one_letter_code
_entity_poly.pdbx_strand_id
1 'polypeptide(L)'
;MEKELYDVKICEEDMVIPTYEVGEPNKNPIFSEKRVYQGSSGKVYPYPVIEKIYDEKVDKTYRAVIFENQYIRVTVLPELGGRIYRALDKTNDYDFVYYN
;
A
#
# COMPACT_ATOMS: atom_id res chain seq x y z
N MET A 1 -10.15 32.06 -9.53
CA MET A 1 -9.43 31.91 -10.81
C MET A 1 -8.33 30.84 -10.78
N GLU A 2 -8.10 30.11 -9.67
CA GLU A 2 -7.14 28.98 -9.60
C GLU A 2 -7.80 27.59 -9.60
N LYS A 3 -9.14 27.50 -9.62
CA LYS A 3 -9.88 26.25 -9.40
C LYS A 3 -10.04 25.37 -10.66
N GLU A 4 -9.66 25.86 -11.83
CA GLU A 4 -9.73 25.15 -13.13
C GLU A 4 -8.36 24.62 -13.58
N LEU A 5 -7.36 24.54 -12.69
CA LEU A 5 -5.98 24.42 -13.14
C LEU A 5 -5.65 23.09 -13.84
N TYR A 6 -6.35 21.97 -13.58
CA TYR A 6 -6.43 20.77 -14.42
C TYR A 6 -7.69 19.99 -14.00
N ASP A 7 -8.48 19.41 -14.93
CA ASP A 7 -9.63 18.55 -14.60
C ASP A 7 -9.13 17.29 -13.86
N VAL A 8 -9.07 17.36 -12.53
CA VAL A 8 -8.69 16.25 -11.65
C VAL A 8 -9.95 15.61 -11.12
N LYS A 9 -10.09 14.30 -11.34
CA LYS A 9 -11.18 13.49 -10.83
C LYS A 9 -10.68 12.61 -9.70
N ILE A 10 -11.51 12.43 -8.69
CA ILE A 10 -11.24 11.55 -7.54
C ILE A 10 -12.48 10.68 -7.36
N CYS A 11 -12.27 9.37 -7.26
CA CYS A 11 -13.31 8.41 -6.92
C CYS A 11 -12.80 7.40 -5.89
N GLU A 12 -13.74 6.71 -5.27
CA GLU A 12 -13.48 5.61 -4.36
C GLU A 12 -14.16 4.37 -4.89
N GLU A 13 -13.46 3.24 -4.88
CA GLU A 13 -13.94 1.97 -5.43
C GLU A 13 -13.47 0.81 -4.56
N ASP A 14 -14.30 -0.23 -4.45
CA ASP A 14 -13.92 -1.46 -3.77
C ASP A 14 -13.16 -2.37 -4.74
N MET A 15 -11.90 -2.67 -4.43
CA MET A 15 -11.04 -3.55 -5.23
C MET A 15 -10.82 -4.89 -4.53
N VAL A 16 -11.04 -5.97 -5.26
CA VAL A 16 -10.72 -7.33 -4.78
C VAL A 16 -9.28 -7.65 -5.18
N ILE A 17 -8.42 -7.88 -4.18
CA ILE A 17 -7.00 -8.18 -4.36
C ILE A 17 -6.69 -9.54 -3.74
N PRO A 18 -6.16 -10.50 -4.51
CA PRO A 18 -5.68 -11.77 -3.98
C PRO A 18 -4.55 -11.52 -2.98
N THR A 19 -4.78 -11.84 -1.71
CA THR A 19 -3.91 -11.45 -0.60
C THR A 19 -3.47 -12.67 0.20
N TYR A 20 -2.17 -12.78 0.45
CA TYR A 20 -1.66 -13.72 1.46
C TYR A 20 -1.90 -13.13 2.84
N GLU A 21 -2.68 -13.82 3.66
CA GLU A 21 -2.95 -13.35 5.02
C GLU A 21 -1.72 -13.45 5.91
N VAL A 22 -1.75 -12.68 6.98
CA VAL A 22 -0.73 -12.71 8.03
C VAL A 22 -1.19 -13.61 9.17
N GLY A 23 -0.26 -14.32 9.80
CA GLY A 23 -0.55 -15.13 10.97
C GLY A 23 -0.87 -14.30 12.21
N GLU A 24 -1.08 -15.00 13.32
CA GLU A 24 -1.34 -14.37 14.61
C GLU A 24 -0.13 -13.54 15.09
N PRO A 25 -0.37 -12.37 15.69
CA PRO A 25 0.70 -11.59 16.30
C PRO A 25 1.38 -12.35 17.44
N ASN A 26 2.71 -12.26 17.52
CA ASN A 26 3.45 -12.86 18.63
C ASN A 26 3.01 -12.22 19.95
N LYS A 27 2.59 -13.07 20.91
CA LYS A 27 2.13 -12.63 22.24
C LYS A 27 3.23 -11.92 23.03
N ASN A 28 4.49 -12.28 22.77
CA ASN A 28 5.63 -11.69 23.46
C ASN A 28 6.13 -10.49 22.65
N PRO A 29 6.25 -9.29 23.28
CA PRO A 29 6.79 -8.12 22.59
C PRO A 29 8.26 -8.35 22.21
N ILE A 30 8.61 -7.95 20.99
CA ILE A 30 9.98 -8.05 20.49
C ILE A 30 10.66 -6.69 20.55
N PHE A 31 11.80 -6.63 21.25
CA PHE A 31 12.63 -5.43 21.41
C PHE A 31 13.86 -5.47 20.50
N SER A 32 13.68 -5.18 19.21
CA SER A 32 14.78 -5.14 18.23
C SER A 32 15.43 -3.75 18.13
N GLU A 33 15.91 -3.21 19.26
CA GLU A 33 16.35 -1.81 19.35
C GLU A 33 17.65 -1.51 18.58
N LYS A 34 18.56 -2.48 18.47
CA LYS A 34 19.86 -2.34 17.82
C LYS A 34 20.04 -3.42 16.75
N ARG A 35 20.13 -3.03 15.47
CA ARG A 35 20.55 -3.94 14.39
C ARG A 35 22.06 -3.85 14.18
N VAL A 36 22.65 -4.91 13.63
CA VAL A 36 24.11 -5.05 13.45
C VAL A 36 24.69 -4.03 12.44
N TYR A 37 23.84 -3.39 11.62
CA TYR A 37 24.27 -2.43 10.60
C TYR A 37 23.99 -0.95 10.96
N GLN A 38 25.06 -0.15 10.85
CA GLN A 38 25.16 1.33 10.85
C GLN A 38 23.94 2.09 11.39
N GLY A 39 23.73 2.07 12.71
CA GLY A 39 22.80 2.98 13.38
C GLY A 39 21.31 2.77 13.06
N SER A 40 20.93 1.68 12.37
CA SER A 40 19.51 1.38 12.14
C SER A 40 18.88 0.77 13.40
N SER A 41 17.70 1.29 13.75
CA SER A 41 16.86 0.70 14.79
C SER A 41 15.78 -0.15 14.14
N GLY A 42 15.62 -1.38 14.59
CA GLY A 42 14.51 -2.25 14.22
C GLY A 42 13.34 -2.15 15.18
N LYS A 43 13.23 -1.05 15.95
CA LYS A 43 12.23 -0.92 17.00
C LYS A 43 10.82 -0.95 16.41
N VAL A 44 10.09 -2.00 16.76
CA VAL A 44 8.69 -2.24 16.35
C VAL A 44 7.71 -2.04 17.49
N TYR A 45 8.15 -2.19 18.75
CA TYR A 45 7.32 -1.96 19.92
C TYR A 45 6.75 -0.52 19.93
N PRO A 46 5.43 -0.33 20.18
CA PRO A 46 4.49 -1.28 20.79
C PRO A 46 3.75 -2.23 19.83
N TYR A 47 4.05 -2.21 18.53
CA TYR A 47 3.40 -3.11 17.58
C TYR A 47 3.93 -4.54 17.74
N PRO A 48 3.05 -5.55 17.68
CA PRO A 48 3.47 -6.94 17.72
C PRO A 48 4.12 -7.34 16.39
N VAL A 49 5.02 -8.33 16.45
CA VAL A 49 5.64 -8.91 15.26
C VAL A 49 4.83 -10.10 14.80
N ILE A 50 4.65 -10.22 13.50
CA ILE A 50 4.05 -11.40 12.86
C ILE A 50 5.14 -12.15 12.11
N GLU A 51 5.27 -13.45 12.37
CA GLU A 51 6.35 -14.30 11.84
C GLU A 51 5.89 -15.21 10.70
N LYS A 52 4.58 -15.25 10.41
CA LYS A 52 3.98 -16.11 9.39
C LYS A 52 3.19 -15.29 8.38
N ILE A 53 3.42 -15.59 7.10
CA ILE A 53 2.56 -15.25 5.97
C ILE A 53 2.07 -16.60 5.43
N TYR A 54 0.78 -16.70 5.12
CA TYR A 54 0.21 -17.95 4.59
C TYR A 54 0.61 -18.16 3.12
N ASP A 55 0.68 -19.43 2.70
CA ASP A 55 1.10 -19.80 1.33
C ASP A 55 -0.04 -19.72 0.31
N GLU A 56 -1.29 -19.66 0.80
CA GLU A 56 -2.48 -19.55 -0.02
C GLU A 56 -3.05 -18.13 0.06
N LYS A 57 -3.40 -17.59 -1.10
CA LYS A 57 -4.03 -16.28 -1.22
C LYS A 57 -5.54 -16.41 -1.08
N VAL A 58 -6.16 -15.43 -0.43
CA VAL A 58 -7.61 -15.27 -0.36
C VAL A 58 -8.00 -13.95 -1.00
N ASP A 59 -9.17 -13.93 -1.63
CA ASP A 59 -9.72 -12.69 -2.19
C ASP A 59 -10.15 -11.77 -1.06
N LYS A 60 -9.54 -10.59 -0.99
CA LYS A 60 -9.84 -9.58 0.01
C LYS A 60 -10.22 -8.28 -0.65
N THR A 61 -11.33 -7.70 -0.20
CA THR A 61 -11.80 -6.39 -0.66
C THR A 61 -11.09 -5.29 0.11
N TYR A 62 -10.54 -4.32 -0.62
CA TYR A 62 -9.92 -3.12 -0.09
C TYR A 62 -10.59 -1.89 -0.68
N ARG A 63 -10.80 -0.86 0.13
CA ARG A 63 -11.18 0.46 -0.39
C ARG A 63 -9.99 1.08 -1.11
N ALA A 64 -10.16 1.36 -2.40
CA ALA A 64 -9.21 2.09 -3.20
C ALA A 64 -9.68 3.54 -3.38
N VAL A 65 -8.73 4.47 -3.34
CA VAL A 65 -8.95 5.87 -3.71
C VAL A 65 -8.16 6.12 -4.99
N ILE A 66 -8.87 6.46 -6.05
CA ILE A 66 -8.29 6.68 -7.37
C ILE A 66 -8.40 8.15 -7.68
N PHE A 67 -7.28 8.76 -8.10
CA PHE A 67 -7.28 10.10 -8.64
C PHE A 67 -6.58 10.12 -9.98
N GLU A 68 -7.15 10.88 -10.91
CA GLU A 68 -6.61 10.98 -12.26
C GLU A 68 -6.82 12.35 -12.87
N ASN A 69 -5.99 12.65 -13.87
CA ASN A 69 -6.14 13.79 -14.75
C ASN A 69 -5.90 13.33 -16.20
N GLN A 70 -5.59 14.27 -17.10
CA GLN A 70 -5.28 13.97 -18.49
C GLN A 70 -4.01 13.12 -18.70
N TYR A 71 -3.06 13.12 -17.75
CA TYR A 71 -1.74 12.50 -17.91
C TYR A 71 -1.54 11.25 -17.06
N ILE A 72 -2.07 11.23 -15.84
CA ILE A 72 -1.82 10.13 -14.89
C ILE A 72 -3.10 9.63 -14.25
N ARG A 73 -3.08 8.36 -13.84
CA ARG A 73 -4.04 7.75 -12.93
C ARG A 73 -3.29 7.04 -11.81
N VAL A 74 -3.60 7.39 -10.57
CA VAL A 74 -2.96 6.81 -9.39
C VAL A 74 -4.02 6.18 -8.50
N THR A 75 -3.76 4.94 -8.08
CA THR A 75 -4.61 4.18 -7.15
C THR A 75 -3.88 4.05 -5.82
N VAL A 76 -4.52 4.49 -4.75
CA VAL A 76 -4.01 4.40 -3.38
C VAL A 76 -4.89 3.45 -2.57
N LEU A 77 -4.27 2.61 -1.74
CA LEU A 77 -4.94 1.72 -0.80
C LEU A 77 -4.74 2.23 0.63
N PRO A 78 -5.68 3.00 1.20
CA PRO A 78 -5.55 3.58 2.54
C PRO A 78 -5.36 2.51 3.63
N GLU A 79 -6.07 1.38 3.52
CA GLU A 79 -6.01 0.28 4.48
C GLU A 79 -4.64 -0.41 4.54
N LEU A 80 -3.84 -0.28 3.46
CA LEU A 80 -2.48 -0.78 3.39
C LEU A 80 -1.45 0.34 3.61
N GLY A 81 -1.73 1.22 4.57
CA GLY A 81 -0.84 2.31 4.95
C GLY A 81 -0.75 3.43 3.91
N GLY A 82 -1.76 3.59 3.06
CA GLY A 82 -1.75 4.59 1.98
C GLY A 82 -0.79 4.25 0.84
N ARG A 83 -0.52 2.95 0.63
CA ARG A 83 0.36 2.48 -0.44
C ARG A 83 -0.19 2.90 -1.81
N ILE A 84 0.68 3.45 -2.66
CA ILE A 84 0.41 3.58 -4.09
C ILE A 84 0.41 2.17 -4.68
N TYR A 85 -0.77 1.70 -5.06
CA TYR A 85 -0.97 0.36 -5.59
C TYR A 85 -0.71 0.30 -7.09
N ARG A 86 -1.14 1.34 -7.82
CA ARG A 86 -0.92 1.47 -9.25
C ARG A 86 -0.69 2.94 -9.60
N ALA A 87 0.22 3.21 -10.53
CA ALA A 87 0.44 4.54 -11.06
C ALA A 87 0.71 4.44 -12.57
N LEU A 88 -0.28 4.85 -13.35
CA LEU A 88 -0.33 4.73 -14.81
C LEU A 88 -0.06 6.08 -15.45
N ASP A 89 0.90 6.12 -16.37
CA ASP A 89 1.06 7.19 -17.35
C ASP A 89 0.11 6.93 -18.53
N LYS A 90 -0.86 7.81 -18.70
CA LYS A 90 -1.92 7.72 -19.71
C LYS A 90 -1.42 8.15 -21.10
N THR A 91 -0.25 8.77 -21.20
CA THR A 91 0.31 9.23 -22.48
C THR A 91 0.92 8.10 -23.31
N ASN A 92 1.34 7.03 -22.65
CA ASN A 92 1.99 5.87 -23.24
C ASN A 92 1.50 4.51 -22.68
N ASP A 93 0.43 4.53 -21.86
CA ASP A 93 -0.16 3.35 -21.22
C ASP A 93 0.85 2.52 -20.40
N TYR A 94 1.70 3.21 -19.65
CA TYR A 94 2.80 2.61 -18.90
C TYR A 94 2.64 2.77 -17.39
N ASP A 95 2.65 1.65 -16.67
CA ASP A 95 2.71 1.65 -15.21
C ASP A 95 4.14 1.95 -14.74
N PHE A 96 4.36 3.17 -14.23
CA PHE A 96 5.69 3.62 -13.76
C PHE A 96 5.97 3.26 -12.30
N VAL A 97 4.99 2.70 -11.61
CA VAL A 97 5.14 1.96 -10.36
C VAL A 97 4.82 0.50 -10.65
N TYR A 98 5.65 -0.42 -10.14
CA TYR A 98 5.43 -1.85 -10.30
C TYR A 98 4.03 -2.24 -9.78
N TYR A 99 3.24 -2.79 -10.69
CA TYR A 99 1.88 -3.24 -10.49
C TYR A 99 1.83 -4.74 -10.76
N ASN A 100 1.29 -5.49 -9.79
CA ASN A 100 1.19 -6.95 -9.79
C ASN A 100 -0.18 -7.43 -10.26
#